data_AF-A0A0P6XR91-F1
#
_entry.id   AF-A0A0P6XR91-F1
#
_cell.length_a   1.000
_cell.length_b   1.000
_cell.length_c   1.000
_cell.angle_alpha   90.00
_cell.angle_beta   90.00
_cell.angle_gamma   90.00
#
_symmetry.space_group_name_H-M   'P 1'
#
loop_
_entity.id
_entity.type
_entity.pdbx_description
1 polymer ?
#
loop_
_entity_poly.entity_id
_entity_poly.type
_entity_poly.pdbx_seq_one_letter_code
_entity_poly.pdbx_strand_id
1 'polypeptide(L)'
;MQNHLTVYSPYTGQLQQHHFFQNQTNDCGPCVIATINNALQTRPFHFYTLSQALNRYTSKRLPPDRLANSATFPWGMVRILRQLGFSASWRLWAKPKDLQRVSTPGLILVTITGQWSPLWAHYMLLVALDPHRGPGFINPALPQPEIDWRPQAQFFKEWNAFGRQLVEIRVNSRAYTDKSNSSVTGQ
;
A
#
# COMPACT_ATOMS: atom_id res chain seq x y z
N MET A 1 -4.64 -8.77 32.70
CA MET A 1 -5.19 -8.80 31.33
C MET A 1 -4.55 -7.66 30.56
N GLN A 2 -3.60 -7.93 29.66
CA GLN A 2 -3.07 -6.89 28.79
C GLN A 2 -4.15 -6.57 27.77
N ASN A 3 -4.68 -5.34 27.79
CA ASN A 3 -5.54 -4.84 26.72
C ASN A 3 -4.70 -4.79 25.45
N HIS A 4 -4.80 -5.81 24.61
CA HIS A 4 -4.17 -5.82 23.31
C HIS A 4 -5.00 -4.93 22.40
N LEU A 5 -4.69 -3.63 22.43
CA LEU A 5 -5.36 -2.62 21.62
C LEU A 5 -5.02 -2.83 20.15
N THR A 6 -6.01 -2.62 19.28
CA THR A 6 -5.78 -2.49 17.84
C THR A 6 -4.86 -1.31 17.57
N VAL A 7 -3.83 -1.54 16.77
CA VAL A 7 -2.87 -0.51 16.36
C VAL A 7 -3.18 -0.10 14.93
N TYR A 8 -3.26 1.20 14.68
CA TYR A 8 -3.57 1.77 13.37
C TYR A 8 -2.40 2.57 12.79
N SER A 9 -2.33 2.63 11.47
CA SER A 9 -1.48 3.58 10.76
C SER A 9 -2.02 5.00 10.94
N PRO A 10 -1.15 6.01 11.11
CA PRO A 10 -1.56 7.42 11.09
C PRO A 10 -2.25 7.84 9.78
N TYR A 11 -2.05 7.08 8.70
CA TYR A 11 -2.59 7.37 7.37
C TYR A 11 -3.91 6.65 7.06
N THR A 12 -4.45 5.87 8.00
CA THR A 12 -5.61 4.99 7.75
C THR A 12 -6.78 5.75 7.11
N GLY A 13 -7.25 6.84 7.74
CA GLY A 13 -8.40 7.60 7.21
C GLY A 13 -8.16 8.20 5.82
N GLN A 14 -6.96 8.74 5.56
CA GLN A 14 -6.61 9.30 4.26
C GLN A 14 -6.54 8.23 3.18
N LEU A 15 -5.94 7.07 3.47
CA LEU A 15 -5.85 5.96 2.53
C LEU A 15 -7.23 5.37 2.23
N GLN A 16 -8.15 5.31 3.21
CA GLN A 16 -9.54 4.90 2.98
C GLN A 16 -10.29 5.88 2.06
N GLN A 17 -10.18 7.18 2.32
CA GLN A 17 -10.84 8.22 1.53
C GLN A 17 -10.42 8.22 0.04
N HIS A 18 -9.20 7.80 -0.23
CA HIS A 18 -8.61 7.78 -1.57
C HIS A 18 -8.43 6.37 -2.15
N HIS A 19 -9.13 5.37 -1.57
CA HIS A 19 -9.12 3.99 -2.04
C HIS A 19 -9.52 3.87 -3.51
N PHE A 20 -8.75 3.08 -4.27
CA PHE A 20 -9.10 2.69 -5.63
C PHE A 20 -9.35 1.18 -5.71
N PHE A 21 -10.56 0.82 -6.15
CA PHE A 21 -10.92 -0.55 -6.49
C PHE A 21 -10.40 -0.93 -7.88
N GLN A 22 -9.69 -2.06 -7.98
CA GLN A 22 -9.10 -2.55 -9.24
C GLN A 22 -10.12 -3.16 -10.21
N ASN A 23 -11.37 -3.35 -9.77
CA ASN A 23 -12.40 -4.01 -10.57
C ASN A 23 -11.93 -5.42 -11.03
N GLN A 24 -12.27 -5.86 -12.24
CA GLN A 24 -11.86 -7.15 -12.79
C GLN A 24 -10.48 -7.12 -13.50
N THR A 25 -9.58 -6.19 -13.12
CA THR A 25 -8.26 -6.06 -13.77
C THR A 25 -7.11 -6.51 -12.85
N ASN A 26 -5.91 -6.68 -13.40
CA ASN A 26 -4.68 -6.96 -12.64
C ASN A 26 -3.97 -5.68 -12.17
N ASP A 27 -4.73 -4.68 -11.73
CA ASP A 27 -4.20 -3.36 -11.38
C ASP A 27 -4.02 -3.12 -9.87
N CYS A 28 -3.89 -4.16 -9.04
CA CYS A 28 -3.66 -3.99 -7.60
C CYS A 28 -2.46 -3.07 -7.28
N GLY A 29 -1.35 -3.20 -8.01
CA GLY A 29 -0.19 -2.31 -7.88
C GLY A 29 -0.50 -0.84 -8.22
N PRO A 30 -1.00 -0.53 -9.43
CA PRO A 30 -1.42 0.82 -9.80
C PRO A 30 -2.48 1.43 -8.87
N CYS A 31 -3.45 0.64 -8.39
CA CYS A 31 -4.45 1.09 -7.41
C CYS A 31 -3.79 1.53 -6.11
N VAL A 32 -2.85 0.74 -5.57
CA VAL A 32 -2.08 1.10 -4.37
C VAL A 32 -1.29 2.39 -4.58
N ILE A 33 -0.60 2.52 -5.72
CA ILE A 33 0.18 3.73 -6.02
C ILE A 33 -0.72 4.97 -6.12
N ALA A 34 -1.86 4.85 -6.82
CA ALA A 34 -2.83 5.94 -6.94
C ALA A 34 -3.44 6.32 -5.59
N THR A 35 -3.76 5.33 -4.75
CA THR A 35 -4.28 5.52 -3.39
C THR A 35 -3.27 6.31 -2.55
N ILE A 36 -2.00 5.89 -2.53
CA ILE A 36 -0.93 6.60 -1.78
C ILE A 36 -0.75 8.03 -2.30
N ASN A 37 -0.66 8.20 -3.63
CA ASN A 37 -0.44 9.53 -4.20
C ASN A 37 -1.58 10.47 -3.84
N ASN A 38 -2.81 10.06 -4.09
CA ASN A 38 -3.97 10.94 -3.92
C ASN A 38 -4.27 11.22 -2.44
N ALA A 39 -3.88 10.31 -1.53
CA ALA A 39 -3.97 10.54 -0.09
C ALA A 39 -2.94 11.56 0.44
N LEU A 40 -1.80 11.74 -0.23
CA LEU A 40 -0.65 12.45 0.36
C LEU A 40 -0.12 13.63 -0.46
N GLN A 41 -0.52 13.76 -1.73
CA GLN A 41 -0.02 14.79 -2.64
C GLN A 41 -1.15 15.76 -3.03
N THR A 42 -0.79 17.02 -3.22
CA THR A 42 -1.73 18.08 -3.65
C THR A 42 -2.10 17.99 -5.13
N ARG A 43 -1.39 17.17 -5.90
CA ARG A 43 -1.65 16.90 -7.32
C ARG A 43 -2.17 15.47 -7.47
N PRO A 44 -3.45 15.21 -7.19
CA PRO A 44 -4.04 13.91 -7.44
C PRO A 44 -4.06 13.63 -8.94
N PHE A 45 -3.91 12.37 -9.32
CA PHE A 45 -4.12 11.94 -10.71
C PHE A 45 -5.19 10.86 -10.77
N HIS A 46 -5.79 10.72 -11.95
CA HIS A 46 -6.78 9.69 -12.20
C HIS A 46 -6.10 8.33 -12.39
N PHE A 47 -6.58 7.30 -11.68
CA PHE A 47 -6.03 5.95 -11.70
C PHE A 47 -5.86 5.39 -13.13
N TYR A 48 -6.85 5.55 -14.00
CA TYR A 48 -6.78 5.05 -15.38
C TYR A 48 -5.62 5.66 -16.19
N THR A 49 -5.32 6.94 -15.96
CA THR A 49 -4.19 7.62 -16.61
C THR A 49 -2.87 7.02 -16.15
N LEU A 50 -2.74 6.73 -14.85
CA LEU A 50 -1.57 6.03 -14.32
C LEU A 50 -1.46 4.62 -14.89
N SER A 51 -2.53 3.80 -14.82
CA SER A 51 -2.50 2.41 -15.31
C SER A 51 -2.08 2.34 -16.80
N GLN A 52 -2.64 3.21 -17.64
CA GLN A 52 -2.26 3.28 -19.06
C GLN A 52 -0.80 3.74 -19.26
N ALA A 53 -0.34 4.75 -18.50
CA ALA A 53 1.04 5.18 -18.57
C ALA A 53 2.01 4.06 -18.15
N LEU A 54 1.66 3.32 -17.09
CA LEU A 54 2.45 2.21 -16.58
C LEU A 54 2.47 1.01 -17.53
N ASN A 55 1.38 0.73 -18.25
CA ASN A 55 1.35 -0.31 -19.28
C ASN A 55 2.30 -0.01 -20.46
N ARG A 56 2.59 1.27 -20.73
CA ARG A 56 3.54 1.69 -21.78
C ARG A 56 4.98 1.78 -21.29
N TYR A 57 5.19 1.76 -19.97
CA TYR A 57 6.51 1.94 -19.38
C TYR A 57 7.29 0.62 -19.36
N THR A 58 8.13 0.42 -20.36
CA THR A 58 9.15 -0.63 -20.37
C THR A 58 10.53 0.01 -20.34
N SER A 59 11.28 -0.23 -19.27
CA SER A 59 12.69 0.13 -19.28
C SER A 59 13.42 -0.75 -20.29
N LYS A 60 14.09 -0.15 -21.28
CA LYS A 60 14.85 -0.90 -22.30
C LYS A 60 16.12 -1.56 -21.76
N ARG A 61 16.55 -1.22 -20.54
CA ARG A 61 17.83 -1.69 -19.93
C ARG A 61 17.66 -2.31 -18.54
N LEU A 62 16.47 -2.31 -17.98
CA LEU A 62 16.16 -2.88 -16.66
C LEU A 62 15.03 -3.91 -16.84
N PRO A 63 14.86 -4.87 -15.91
CA PRO A 63 13.67 -5.72 -15.91
C PRO A 63 12.40 -4.87 -16.01
N PRO A 64 11.35 -5.38 -16.68
CA PRO A 64 10.11 -4.63 -16.86
C PRO A 64 9.56 -4.23 -15.50
N ASP A 65 9.04 -3.01 -15.39
CA ASP A 65 8.40 -2.54 -14.15
C ASP A 65 6.99 -3.11 -14.00
N ARG A 66 6.37 -3.45 -15.13
CA ARG A 66 5.05 -4.05 -15.22
C ARG A 66 4.98 -4.95 -16.46
N LEU A 67 4.27 -6.06 -16.35
CA LEU A 67 3.74 -6.78 -17.52
C LEU A 67 2.40 -6.15 -17.87
N ALA A 68 2.27 -5.66 -19.10
CA ALA A 68 1.08 -4.93 -19.53
C ALA A 68 -0.21 -5.74 -19.25
N ASN A 69 -1.21 -5.10 -18.64
CA ASN A 69 -2.49 -5.70 -18.23
C ASN A 69 -2.36 -6.90 -17.27
N SER A 70 -1.19 -7.08 -16.66
CA SER A 70 -0.88 -8.16 -15.73
C SER A 70 -0.21 -7.55 -14.48
N ALA A 71 0.91 -8.07 -14.02
CA ALA A 71 1.51 -7.70 -12.75
C ALA A 71 2.40 -6.46 -12.82
N THR A 72 2.30 -5.59 -11.80
CA THR A 72 3.35 -4.63 -11.46
C THR A 72 4.38 -5.30 -10.57
N PHE A 73 5.65 -5.25 -10.93
CA PHE A 73 6.72 -5.81 -10.11
C PHE A 73 7.11 -4.86 -8.97
N PRO A 74 7.65 -5.38 -7.85
CA PRO A 74 7.93 -4.56 -6.68
C PRO A 74 8.96 -3.45 -6.93
N TRP A 75 9.99 -3.73 -7.73
CA TRP A 75 10.97 -2.72 -8.16
C TRP A 75 10.34 -1.63 -9.04
N GLY A 76 9.33 -2.01 -9.84
CA GLY A 76 8.56 -1.08 -10.66
C GLY A 76 7.73 -0.14 -9.78
N MET A 77 6.98 -0.68 -8.82
CA MET A 77 6.24 0.11 -7.83
C MET A 77 7.16 1.12 -7.12
N VAL A 78 8.31 0.66 -6.62
CA VAL A 78 9.29 1.54 -5.96
C VAL A 78 9.79 2.65 -6.89
N ARG A 79 10.11 2.33 -8.14
CA ARG A 79 10.58 3.32 -9.12
C ARG A 79 9.53 4.38 -9.40
N ILE A 80 8.27 3.98 -9.59
CA ILE A 80 7.15 4.89 -9.83
C ILE A 80 6.92 5.79 -8.62
N LEU A 81 6.87 5.22 -7.41
CA LEU A 81 6.73 6.00 -6.19
C LEU A 81 7.86 7.03 -6.02
N ARG A 82 9.10 6.66 -6.37
CA ARG A 82 10.23 7.59 -6.39
C ARG A 82 10.08 8.70 -7.42
N GLN A 83 9.58 8.40 -8.62
CA GLN A 83 9.27 9.41 -9.64
C GLN A 83 8.16 10.36 -9.20
N LEU A 84 7.22 9.88 -8.40
CA LEU A 84 6.18 10.69 -7.75
C LEU A 84 6.69 11.48 -6.52
N GLY A 85 8.00 11.44 -6.24
CA GLY A 85 8.62 12.22 -5.16
C GLY A 85 8.62 11.56 -3.78
N PHE A 86 8.19 10.29 -3.67
CA PHE A 86 8.27 9.55 -2.41
C PHE A 86 9.63 8.90 -2.20
N SER A 87 10.06 8.76 -0.95
CA SER A 87 11.18 7.90 -0.62
C SER A 87 10.67 6.47 -0.41
N ALA A 88 10.83 5.61 -1.42
CA ALA A 88 10.36 4.23 -1.39
C ALA A 88 11.50 3.21 -1.47
N SER A 89 11.33 2.06 -0.82
CA SER A 89 12.24 0.91 -0.93
C SER A 89 11.46 -0.41 -0.95
N TRP A 90 12.05 -1.44 -1.55
CA TRP A 90 11.52 -2.80 -1.53
C TRP A 90 12.45 -3.68 -0.70
N ARG A 91 11.85 -4.55 0.11
CA ARG A 91 12.55 -5.44 1.02
C ARG A 91 11.98 -6.85 0.92
N LEU A 92 12.89 -7.82 0.83
CA LEU A 92 12.59 -9.24 0.92
C LEU A 92 12.80 -9.75 2.35
N TRP A 93 12.15 -10.86 2.67
CA TRP A 93 12.32 -11.59 3.93
C TRP A 93 12.07 -10.75 5.18
N ALA A 94 11.11 -9.84 5.12
CA ALA A 94 10.70 -9.09 6.30
C ALA A 94 10.25 -10.04 7.41
N LYS A 95 10.50 -9.65 8.66
CA LYS A 95 10.13 -10.41 9.84
C LYS A 95 8.70 -10.03 10.24
N PRO A 96 7.91 -10.93 10.86
CA PRO A 96 6.59 -10.60 11.37
C PRO A 96 6.55 -9.33 12.24
N LYS A 97 7.59 -9.12 13.07
CA LYS A 97 7.73 -7.91 13.89
C LYS A 97 7.82 -6.61 13.08
N ASP A 98 8.23 -6.67 11.82
CA ASP A 98 8.33 -5.47 10.99
C ASP A 98 6.96 -4.89 10.63
N LEU A 99 5.90 -5.71 10.67
CA LEU A 99 4.52 -5.24 10.47
C LEU A 99 4.08 -4.31 11.61
N GLN A 100 4.66 -4.44 12.81
CA GLN A 100 4.39 -3.56 13.95
C GLN A 100 4.78 -2.11 13.66
N ARG A 101 5.60 -1.86 12.63
CA ARG A 101 5.94 -0.52 12.17
C ARG A 101 4.77 0.19 11.47
N VAL A 102 3.61 -0.45 11.30
CA VAL A 102 2.40 0.17 10.72
C VAL A 102 2.01 1.49 11.40
N SER A 103 2.22 1.61 12.71
CA SER A 103 1.95 2.83 13.48
C SER A 103 3.05 3.89 13.43
N THR A 104 4.17 3.60 12.75
CA THR A 104 5.31 4.54 12.69
C THR A 104 4.90 5.79 11.91
N PRO A 105 4.96 6.99 12.51
CA PRO A 105 4.72 8.23 11.79
C PRO A 105 5.68 8.38 10.60
N GLY A 106 5.18 8.87 9.47
CA GLY A 106 6.00 9.02 8.27
C GLY A 106 6.26 7.74 7.50
N LEU A 107 5.61 6.60 7.84
CA LEU A 107 5.82 5.33 7.17
C LEU A 107 4.49 4.71 6.71
N ILE A 108 4.48 4.26 5.45
CA ILE A 108 3.43 3.42 4.89
C ILE A 108 4.05 2.08 4.48
N LEU A 109 3.33 1.00 4.78
CA LEU A 109 3.74 -0.37 4.48
C LEU A 109 2.78 -0.97 3.45
N VAL A 110 3.34 -1.48 2.37
CA VAL A 110 2.62 -2.27 1.37
C VAL A 110 3.14 -3.69 1.44
N THR A 111 2.24 -4.65 1.64
CA THR A 111 2.55 -6.09 1.61
C THR A 111 2.30 -6.67 0.24
N ILE A 112 3.11 -7.64 -0.16
CA ILE A 112 2.86 -8.47 -1.33
C ILE A 112 2.59 -9.90 -0.86
N THR A 113 1.36 -10.36 -1.06
CA THR A 113 0.91 -11.71 -0.71
C THR A 113 0.63 -12.51 -1.98
N GLY A 114 0.66 -13.84 -1.92
CA GLY A 114 0.40 -14.64 -3.11
C GLY A 114 0.53 -16.13 -2.87
N GLN A 115 0.42 -16.89 -3.96
CA GLN A 115 0.74 -18.31 -3.99
C GLN A 115 1.32 -18.67 -5.37
N TRP A 116 2.07 -19.77 -5.45
CA TRP A 116 2.71 -20.20 -6.71
C TRP A 116 1.86 -21.17 -7.53
N SER A 117 0.87 -21.83 -6.93
CA SER A 117 0.01 -22.81 -7.60
C SER A 117 -1.44 -22.73 -7.12
N PRO A 118 -2.36 -22.14 -7.92
CA PRO A 118 -2.10 -21.35 -9.13
C PRO A 118 -1.34 -20.05 -8.82
N LEU A 119 -0.51 -19.57 -9.75
CA LEU A 119 0.30 -18.37 -9.55
C LEU A 119 -0.58 -17.10 -9.47
N TRP A 120 -0.57 -16.43 -8.32
CA TRP A 120 -1.08 -15.07 -8.17
C TRP A 120 -0.31 -14.29 -7.12
N ALA A 121 -0.35 -12.97 -7.24
CA ALA A 121 0.24 -12.04 -6.29
C ALA A 121 -0.67 -10.81 -6.13
N HIS A 122 -0.66 -10.22 -4.94
CA HIS A 122 -1.55 -9.12 -4.60
C HIS A 122 -0.88 -8.11 -3.68
N TYR A 123 -1.01 -6.82 -4.02
CA TYR A 123 -0.56 -5.71 -3.20
C TYR A 123 -1.69 -5.24 -2.29
N MET A 124 -1.38 -5.03 -1.01
CA MET A 124 -2.30 -4.47 -0.03
C MET A 124 -1.58 -3.46 0.87
N LEU A 125 -2.26 -2.37 1.22
CA LEU A 125 -1.75 -1.36 2.16
C LEU A 125 -2.04 -1.83 3.58
N LEU A 126 -1.01 -2.14 4.35
CA LEU A 126 -1.19 -2.49 5.76
C LEU A 126 -1.51 -1.21 6.54
N VAL A 127 -2.69 -1.16 7.16
CA VAL A 127 -3.17 0.00 7.91
C VAL A 127 -3.51 -0.30 9.35
N ALA A 128 -3.64 -1.58 9.73
CA ALA A 128 -3.87 -1.92 11.13
C ALA A 128 -3.30 -3.30 11.51
N LEU A 129 -3.08 -3.49 12.80
CA LEU A 129 -2.83 -4.79 13.42
C LEU A 129 -3.77 -4.96 14.60
N ASP A 130 -4.51 -6.07 14.59
CA ASP A 130 -5.42 -6.45 15.65
C ASP A 130 -5.07 -7.86 16.16
N PRO A 131 -5.00 -8.07 17.47
CA PRO A 131 -4.65 -9.38 18.04
C PRO A 131 -5.70 -10.47 17.77
N HIS A 132 -6.96 -10.11 17.55
CA HIS A 132 -8.07 -11.04 17.36
C HIS A 132 -8.45 -11.19 15.88
N ARG A 133 -8.44 -10.09 15.14
CA ARG A 133 -8.82 -10.06 13.72
C ARG A 133 -7.64 -10.30 12.77
N GLY A 134 -6.41 -10.05 13.21
CA GLY A 134 -5.20 -10.14 12.41
C GLY A 134 -4.82 -8.81 11.74
N PRO A 135 -4.01 -8.85 10.67
CA PRO A 135 -3.64 -7.65 9.94
C PRO A 135 -4.81 -7.06 9.14
N GLY A 136 -4.96 -5.74 9.20
CA GLY A 136 -5.99 -4.97 8.52
C GLY A 136 -5.43 -4.17 7.35
N PHE A 137 -6.12 -4.19 6.22
CA PHE A 137 -5.64 -3.62 4.96
C PHE A 137 -6.62 -2.67 4.28
N ILE A 138 -6.08 -1.72 3.51
CA ILE A 138 -6.80 -1.19 2.35
C ILE A 138 -6.50 -2.12 1.18
N ASN A 139 -7.54 -2.81 0.71
CA ASN A 139 -7.43 -3.89 -0.25
C ASN A 139 -8.01 -3.47 -1.61
N PRO A 140 -7.17 -3.26 -2.65
CA PRO A 140 -7.64 -2.85 -3.97
C PRO A 140 -8.51 -3.89 -4.67
N ALA A 141 -8.59 -5.13 -4.18
CA ALA A 141 -9.50 -6.16 -4.71
C ALA A 141 -10.93 -6.04 -4.18
N LEU A 142 -11.20 -5.15 -3.21
CA LEU A 142 -12.53 -4.92 -2.65
C LEU A 142 -13.07 -3.55 -3.09
N PRO A 143 -14.37 -3.45 -3.43
CA PRO A 143 -14.96 -2.18 -3.84
C PRO A 143 -15.07 -1.19 -2.67
N GLN A 144 -15.22 -1.67 -1.44
CA GLN A 144 -15.36 -0.85 -0.25
C GLN A 144 -14.00 -0.35 0.27
N PRO A 145 -13.91 0.89 0.78
CA PRO A 145 -12.71 1.42 1.41
C PRO A 145 -12.54 0.96 2.86
N GLU A 146 -13.39 0.06 3.36
CA GLU A 146 -13.31 -0.45 4.72
C GLU A 146 -12.06 -1.29 4.94
N ILE A 147 -11.63 -1.40 6.19
CA ILE A 147 -10.45 -2.21 6.53
C ILE A 147 -10.78 -3.68 6.31
N ASP A 148 -10.08 -4.30 5.36
CA ASP A 148 -10.11 -5.73 5.14
C ASP A 148 -9.25 -6.44 6.18
N TRP A 149 -9.91 -7.11 7.13
CA TRP A 149 -9.23 -7.88 8.17
C TRP A 149 -8.94 -9.29 7.66
N ARG A 150 -7.65 -9.63 7.59
CA ARG A 150 -7.20 -10.94 7.13
C ARG A 150 -6.88 -11.84 8.32
N PRO A 151 -7.43 -13.08 8.37
CA PRO A 151 -7.03 -14.04 9.39
C PRO A 151 -5.52 -14.22 9.43
N GLN A 152 -4.93 -14.10 10.62
CA GLN A 152 -3.48 -14.05 10.79
C GLN A 152 -2.75 -15.23 10.13
N ALA A 153 -3.25 -16.45 10.35
CA ALA A 153 -2.65 -17.65 9.78
C ALA A 153 -2.67 -17.66 8.25
N GLN A 154 -3.78 -17.21 7.65
CA GLN A 154 -3.92 -17.12 6.19
C GLN A 154 -2.97 -16.07 5.61
N PHE A 155 -2.95 -14.87 6.19
CA PHE A 155 -2.04 -13.81 5.75
C PHE A 155 -0.58 -14.27 5.78
N PHE A 156 -0.13 -14.87 6.90
CA PHE A 156 1.26 -15.31 7.00
C PHE A 156 1.59 -16.44 6.03
N LYS A 157 0.64 -17.36 5.75
CA LYS A 157 0.83 -18.39 4.72
C LYS A 157 1.08 -17.76 3.34
N GLU A 158 0.23 -16.84 2.92
CA GLU A 158 0.30 -16.18 1.61
C GLU A 158 1.52 -15.24 1.50
N TRP A 159 1.84 -14.52 2.58
CA TRP A 159 3.00 -13.64 2.64
C TRP A 159 4.32 -14.43 2.65
N ASN A 160 4.37 -15.56 3.36
CA ASN A 160 5.54 -16.45 3.37
C ASN A 160 5.78 -17.07 1.99
N ALA A 161 4.73 -17.55 1.33
CA ALA A 161 4.81 -18.13 0.00
C ALA A 161 5.44 -17.16 -1.01
N PHE A 162 5.20 -15.86 -0.85
CA PHE A 162 5.76 -14.83 -1.72
C PHE A 162 7.03 -14.16 -1.17
N GLY A 163 7.71 -14.74 -0.17
CA GLY A 163 9.02 -14.26 0.28
C GLY A 163 8.99 -13.11 1.29
N ARG A 164 7.86 -12.89 1.97
CA ARG A 164 7.65 -11.86 3.00
C ARG A 164 8.07 -10.47 2.55
N GLN A 165 7.58 -10.08 1.38
CA GLN A 165 8.00 -8.81 0.76
C GLN A 165 7.25 -7.63 1.37
N LEU A 166 7.96 -6.51 1.52
CA LEU A 166 7.41 -5.22 1.86
C LEU A 166 7.91 -4.17 0.87
N VAL A 167 7.01 -3.28 0.45
CA VAL A 167 7.39 -1.97 -0.05
C VAL A 167 7.17 -0.98 1.08
N GLU A 168 8.23 -0.26 1.44
CA GLU A 168 8.22 0.75 2.50
C GLU A 168 8.26 2.13 1.87
N ILE A 169 7.31 3.00 2.22
CA ILE A 169 7.21 4.36 1.71
C ILE A 169 7.37 5.32 2.88
N ARG A 170 8.40 6.17 2.81
CA ARG A 170 8.62 7.26 3.77
C ARG A 170 7.95 8.53 3.26
N VAL A 171 7.06 9.06 4.08
CA VAL A 171 6.38 10.33 3.86
C VAL A 171 7.25 11.43 4.46
N ASN A 172 7.81 12.29 3.61
CA ASN A 172 8.60 13.42 4.08
C ASN A 172 7.66 14.47 4.70
N SER A 173 7.86 14.78 5.97
CA SER A 173 7.03 15.66 6.80
C SER A 173 6.86 17.09 6.26
N ARG A 174 7.64 17.53 5.27
CA ARG A 174 7.44 18.84 4.60
C ARG A 174 6.15 18.94 3.78
N ALA A 175 5.53 17.82 3.40
CA ALA A 175 4.22 17.83 2.73
C ALA A 175 3.05 17.68 3.72
N TYR A 176 3.34 17.38 4.99
CA TYR A 176 2.38 17.05 6.04
C TYR A 176 2.39 18.15 7.11
N THR A 177 2.10 19.38 6.71
CA THR A 177 1.58 20.38 7.67
C THR A 177 0.08 20.24 7.69
N ASP A 178 -0.35 19.66 8.79
CA ASP A 178 -1.70 19.44 9.26
C ASP A 178 -2.65 20.61 8.98
N LYS A 179 -3.72 20.36 8.21
CA LYS A 179 -4.88 21.27 8.08
C LYS A 179 -5.93 21.04 9.17
N SER A 180 -5.69 20.19 10.17
CA SER A 180 -6.68 19.90 11.21
C SER A 180 -6.60 20.78 12.46
N ASN A 181 -5.72 21.79 12.53
CA ASN A 181 -5.61 22.67 13.70
C ASN A 181 -5.86 24.17 13.46
N SER A 182 -6.37 24.58 12.30
CA SER A 182 -6.78 25.97 12.06
C SER A 182 -8.30 26.09 11.99
N SER A 183 -9.00 25.86 13.10
CA SER A 183 -10.37 26.36 13.32
C SER A 183 -10.79 26.29 14.80
N VAL A 184 -9.98 26.86 15.70
CA VAL A 184 -10.50 27.38 16.99
C VAL A 184 -9.79 28.68 17.32
N THR A 185 -10.14 29.75 16.61
CA THR A 185 -10.07 31.13 17.12
C THR A 185 -11.03 31.98 16.30
N GLY A 186 -12.06 32.51 16.94
CA GLY A 186 -12.86 33.62 16.42
C GLY A 186 -14.34 33.31 16.22
N GLN A 187 -15.13 33.35 17.29
CA GLN A 187 -16.01 34.49 17.61
C GLN A 187 -16.49 34.37 19.05
#